data_AF-K2FLK7-F1
#
_entry.id   AF-K2FLK7-F1
#
_cell.length_a   1.000
_cell.length_b   1.000
_cell.length_c   1.000
_cell.angle_alpha   90.00
_cell.angle_beta   90.00
_cell.angle_gamma   90.00
#
_symmetry.space_group_name_H-M   'P 1'
#
loop_
_entity.id
_entity.type
_entity.pdbx_description
1 polymer ?
#
loop_
_entity_poly.entity_id
_entity_poly.type
_entity_poly.pdbx_seq_one_letter_code
_entity_poly.pdbx_strand_id
1 'polypeptide(L)'
;MHKKLALFSAIATIAIPVTVFAQNGNQSGATSEPTSAEIKTKNQGELSQIKKQVEVKKEEAAKKRLEFQDKKEKMAEEKCKNIEKKVATRANRYENNAQMTNKVYGNMKTRLDRLTSQLKSAGADTTQLEKDLVTLYAKIEKLKTDQAAYIATIKESQVSACGKTEGEFKTKITEARKVPELVKTARADIKNFFQTTIKADLQAIRATLTEEESAEVKSSMPKPEKNKKGEAPTTTTTMPELPAAPAPAPVTAQ
;
A
#
# COMPACT_ATOMS: atom_id res chain seq x y z
N MET A 1 -11.80 -15.03 16.20
CA MET A 1 -12.08 -16.41 15.74
C MET A 1 -11.05 -16.79 14.69
N HIS A 2 -9.99 -17.49 15.11
CA HIS A 2 -8.82 -17.79 14.28
C HIS A 2 -9.06 -19.05 13.46
N LYS A 3 -9.09 -18.92 12.12
CA LYS A 3 -9.02 -20.08 11.21
C LYS A 3 -7.55 -20.40 10.97
N LYS A 4 -7.07 -21.49 11.59
CA LYS A 4 -5.76 -22.07 11.32
C LYS A 4 -5.81 -22.75 9.95
N LEU A 5 -5.07 -22.21 8.97
CA LEU A 5 -4.80 -22.92 7.72
C LEU A 5 -3.63 -23.86 7.95
N ALA A 6 -3.92 -25.16 8.05
CA ALA A 6 -2.92 -26.21 7.96
C ALA A 6 -2.48 -26.34 6.49
N LEU A 7 -1.22 -26.00 6.20
CA LEU A 7 -0.60 -26.28 4.92
C LEU A 7 -0.10 -27.73 4.94
N PHE A 8 -0.82 -28.59 4.24
CA PHE A 8 -0.37 -29.93 3.90
C PHE A 8 0.87 -29.85 3.00
N SER A 9 2.02 -30.20 3.57
CA SER A 9 3.25 -30.49 2.83
C SER A 9 3.07 -31.83 2.11
N ALA A 10 2.50 -31.80 0.92
CA ALA A 10 2.51 -32.95 0.01
C ALA A 10 3.91 -33.07 -0.61
N ILE A 11 4.76 -33.91 0.00
CA ILE A 11 6.02 -34.36 -0.58
C ILE A 11 5.65 -35.34 -1.69
N ALA A 12 5.59 -34.86 -2.93
CA ALA A 12 5.47 -35.71 -4.10
C ALA A 12 6.82 -36.39 -4.35
N THR A 13 7.03 -37.56 -3.74
CA THR A 13 8.09 -38.48 -4.12
C THR A 13 7.82 -38.98 -5.53
N ILE A 14 8.51 -38.41 -6.51
CA ILE A 14 8.53 -38.91 -7.88
C ILE A 14 9.32 -40.23 -7.84
N ALA A 15 8.59 -41.33 -7.74
CA ALA A 15 9.13 -42.67 -7.97
C ALA A 15 9.54 -42.75 -9.45
N ILE A 16 10.86 -42.75 -9.70
CA ILE A 16 11.42 -42.99 -11.03
C ILE A 16 11.24 -44.49 -11.32
N PRO A 17 10.47 -44.87 -12.35
CA PRO A 17 10.40 -46.28 -12.75
C PRO A 17 11.76 -46.69 -13.33
N VAL A 18 12.45 -47.59 -12.63
CA VAL A 18 13.61 -48.31 -13.16
C VAL A 18 13.10 -49.25 -14.24
N THR A 19 13.18 -48.83 -15.51
CA THR A 19 12.92 -49.74 -16.64
C THR A 19 14.06 -50.75 -16.73
N VAL A 20 13.78 -51.97 -16.29
CA VAL A 20 14.62 -53.15 -16.48
C VAL A 20 14.80 -53.37 -17.99
N PHE A 21 16.05 -53.29 -18.44
CA PHE A 21 16.45 -53.54 -19.82
C PHE A 21 16.25 -55.04 -20.11
N ALA A 22 15.26 -55.37 -20.93
CA ALA A 22 15.03 -56.74 -21.39
C ALA A 22 16.15 -57.15 -22.34
N GLN A 23 16.91 -58.16 -21.92
CA GLN A 23 17.97 -58.81 -22.66
C GLN A 23 17.35 -59.66 -23.78
N ASN A 24 17.20 -59.07 -24.97
CA ASN A 24 16.80 -59.80 -26.17
C ASN A 24 18.02 -60.56 -26.70
N GLY A 25 18.09 -61.86 -26.40
CA GLY A 25 18.96 -62.79 -27.09
C GLY A 25 18.41 -63.06 -28.48
N ASN A 26 19.16 -62.75 -29.53
CA ASN A 26 18.96 -63.40 -30.81
C ASN A 26 20.23 -63.40 -31.68
N GLN A 27 20.54 -64.60 -32.16
CA GLN A 27 21.29 -64.94 -33.37
C GLN A 27 22.81 -64.67 -33.42
N SER A 28 23.53 -65.74 -33.08
CA SER A 28 24.83 -66.09 -33.64
C SER A 28 24.67 -66.34 -35.15
N GLY A 29 25.14 -65.39 -35.95
CA GLY A 29 25.27 -65.51 -37.41
C GLY A 29 26.75 -65.44 -37.78
N ALA A 30 27.27 -66.52 -38.36
CA ALA A 30 28.63 -66.63 -38.85
C ALA A 30 28.96 -65.49 -39.84
N THR A 31 29.95 -64.67 -39.48
CA THR A 31 30.43 -63.56 -40.32
C THR A 31 31.79 -63.94 -40.88
N SER A 32 31.89 -63.95 -42.20
CA SER A 32 33.12 -64.12 -42.97
C SER A 32 34.10 -62.97 -42.70
N GLU A 33 35.37 -63.30 -42.48
CA GLU A 33 36.46 -62.34 -42.27
C GLU A 33 36.72 -61.50 -43.53
N PRO A 34 36.60 -60.15 -43.45
CA PRO A 34 37.08 -59.27 -44.49
C PRO A 34 38.58 -58.94 -44.26
N THR A 35 39.32 -58.94 -45.36
CA THR A 35 40.77 -58.71 -45.44
C THR A 35 41.19 -57.31 -44.95
N SER A 36 42.21 -57.27 -44.09
CA SER A 36 42.63 -56.15 -43.24
C SER A 36 43.12 -54.85 -43.93
N ALA A 37 43.29 -54.85 -45.25
CA ALA A 37 43.91 -53.72 -45.97
C ALA A 37 42.88 -52.72 -46.55
N GLU A 38 41.67 -53.17 -46.91
CA GLU A 38 40.64 -52.32 -47.57
C GLU A 38 39.75 -51.58 -46.56
N ILE A 39 39.70 -52.07 -45.31
CA ILE A 39 38.96 -51.46 -44.18
C ILE A 39 39.64 -50.17 -43.69
N LYS A 40 40.94 -50.01 -43.89
CA LYS A 40 41.70 -48.83 -43.40
C LYS A 40 41.41 -47.54 -44.18
N THR A 41 41.14 -47.62 -45.48
CA THR A 41 40.98 -46.44 -46.36
C THR A 41 39.55 -45.88 -46.36
N LYS A 42 38.50 -46.71 -46.26
CA LYS A 42 37.12 -46.22 -46.08
C LYS A 42 36.89 -45.53 -44.72
N ASN A 43 37.55 -46.03 -43.67
CA ASN A 43 37.46 -45.44 -42.32
C ASN A 43 38.03 -44.01 -42.23
N GLN A 44 38.98 -43.62 -43.09
CA GLN A 44 39.59 -42.28 -43.05
C GLN A 44 38.65 -41.18 -43.58
N GLY A 45 37.88 -41.47 -44.62
CA GLY A 45 36.93 -40.53 -45.22
C GLY A 45 35.76 -40.20 -44.28
N GLU A 46 35.15 -41.21 -43.67
CA GLU A 46 34.02 -41.06 -42.74
C GLU A 46 34.42 -40.30 -41.46
N LEU A 47 35.62 -40.55 -40.93
CA LEU A 47 36.15 -39.82 -39.76
C LEU A 47 36.25 -38.31 -40.00
N SER A 48 36.60 -37.88 -41.22
CA SER A 48 36.69 -36.46 -41.57
C SER A 48 35.31 -35.79 -41.62
N GLN A 49 34.28 -36.50 -42.10
CA GLN A 49 32.91 -36.00 -42.15
C GLN A 49 32.30 -35.96 -40.74
N ILE A 50 32.55 -36.97 -39.91
CA ILE A 50 32.12 -37.01 -38.52
C ILE A 50 32.73 -35.85 -37.73
N LYS A 51 34.04 -35.55 -37.90
CA LYS A 51 34.68 -34.40 -37.24
C LYS A 51 34.01 -33.07 -37.59
N LYS A 52 33.76 -32.83 -38.89
CA LYS A 52 33.05 -31.62 -39.35
C LYS A 52 31.64 -31.52 -38.79
N GLN A 53 30.88 -32.62 -38.75
CA GLN A 53 29.54 -32.62 -38.15
C GLN A 53 29.57 -32.37 -36.64
N VAL A 54 30.58 -32.90 -35.93
CA VAL A 54 30.75 -32.65 -34.50
C VAL A 54 31.12 -31.20 -34.23
N GLU A 55 31.96 -30.57 -35.05
CA GLU A 55 32.30 -29.15 -34.94
C GLU A 55 31.07 -28.26 -35.16
N VAL A 56 30.31 -28.51 -36.24
CA VAL A 56 29.06 -27.77 -36.51
C VAL A 56 28.05 -27.91 -35.35
N LYS A 57 27.86 -29.12 -34.82
CA LYS A 57 26.98 -29.35 -33.66
C LYS A 57 27.47 -28.66 -32.39
N LYS A 58 28.79 -28.60 -32.16
CA LYS A 58 29.38 -27.89 -31.02
C LYS A 58 29.15 -26.39 -31.12
N GLU A 59 29.34 -25.80 -32.31
CA GLU A 59 29.09 -24.38 -32.55
C GLU A 59 27.61 -24.02 -32.39
N GLU A 60 26.70 -24.84 -32.93
CA GLU A 60 25.26 -24.64 -32.77
C GLU A 60 24.83 -24.75 -31.30
N ALA A 61 25.36 -25.72 -30.56
CA ALA A 61 25.12 -25.85 -29.12
C ALA A 61 25.66 -24.65 -28.33
N ALA A 62 26.82 -24.11 -28.71
CA ALA A 62 27.36 -22.90 -28.09
C ALA A 62 26.47 -21.67 -28.36
N LYS A 63 25.98 -21.49 -29.59
CA LYS A 63 25.02 -20.42 -29.94
C LYS A 63 23.73 -20.53 -29.14
N LYS A 64 23.13 -21.73 -29.08
CA LYS A 64 21.91 -21.97 -28.27
C LYS A 64 22.13 -21.69 -26.78
N ARG A 65 23.31 -21.97 -26.24
CA ARG A 65 23.67 -21.65 -24.85
C ARG A 65 23.74 -20.15 -24.60
N LEU A 66 24.32 -19.38 -25.53
CA LEU A 66 24.37 -17.92 -25.44
C LEU A 66 22.97 -17.31 -25.53
N GLU A 67 22.18 -17.71 -26.53
CA GLU A 67 20.79 -17.24 -26.67
C GLU A 67 19.93 -17.55 -25.44
N PHE A 68 20.14 -18.70 -24.81
CA PHE A 68 19.43 -19.07 -23.59
C PHE A 68 19.84 -18.19 -22.40
N GLN A 69 21.13 -17.84 -22.29
CA GLN A 69 21.62 -16.90 -21.27
C GLN A 69 21.01 -15.51 -21.48
N ASP A 70 21.05 -14.98 -22.71
CA ASP A 70 20.45 -13.67 -23.04
C ASP A 70 18.95 -13.64 -22.74
N LYS A 71 18.21 -14.70 -23.08
CA LYS A 71 16.78 -14.81 -22.76
C LYS A 71 16.54 -14.85 -21.25
N LYS A 72 17.39 -15.55 -20.50
CA LYS A 72 17.29 -15.61 -19.04
C LYS A 72 17.55 -14.26 -18.39
N GLU A 73 18.55 -13.52 -18.88
CA GLU A 73 18.87 -12.17 -18.40
C GLU A 73 17.74 -11.18 -18.73
N LYS A 74 17.23 -11.17 -19.96
CA LYS A 74 16.06 -10.35 -20.34
C LYS A 74 14.83 -10.64 -19.48
N MET A 75 14.51 -11.92 -19.25
CA MET A 75 13.40 -12.30 -18.38
C MET A 75 13.63 -11.90 -16.92
N ALA A 76 14.87 -11.91 -16.43
CA ALA A 76 15.20 -11.43 -15.08
C ALA A 76 15.03 -9.91 -14.99
N GLU A 77 15.48 -9.16 -15.99
CA GLU A 77 15.34 -7.70 -16.08
C GLU A 77 13.86 -7.27 -16.17
N GLU A 78 13.05 -7.95 -16.99
CA GLU A 78 11.61 -7.67 -17.08
C GLU A 78 10.87 -7.94 -15.78
N LYS A 79 11.21 -9.05 -15.08
CA LYS A 79 10.66 -9.36 -13.76
C LYS A 79 11.03 -8.28 -12.75
N CYS A 80 12.29 -7.85 -12.76
CA CYS A 80 12.78 -6.74 -11.95
C CYS A 80 11.95 -5.46 -12.18
N LYS A 81 11.88 -4.98 -13.43
CA LYS A 81 11.11 -3.77 -13.79
C LYS A 81 9.65 -3.87 -13.36
N ASN A 82 9.05 -5.05 -13.50
CA ASN A 82 7.67 -5.28 -13.06
C ASN A 82 7.51 -5.20 -11.54
N ILE A 83 8.48 -5.69 -10.77
CA ILE A 83 8.48 -5.57 -9.30
C ILE A 83 8.67 -4.11 -8.90
N GLU A 84 9.65 -3.41 -9.48
CA GLU A 84 9.88 -1.98 -9.21
C GLU A 84 8.63 -1.15 -9.50
N LYS A 85 7.98 -1.36 -10.65
CA LYS A 85 6.73 -0.69 -11.01
C LYS A 85 5.62 -0.95 -9.99
N LYS A 86 5.49 -2.19 -9.50
CA LYS A 86 4.50 -2.53 -8.45
C LYS A 86 4.82 -1.86 -7.12
N VAL A 87 6.09 -1.84 -6.72
CA VAL A 87 6.55 -1.19 -5.48
C VAL A 87 6.31 0.32 -5.56
N ALA A 88 6.71 0.96 -6.65
CA ALA A 88 6.48 2.39 -6.90
C ALA A 88 4.99 2.75 -6.91
N THR A 89 4.15 1.97 -7.62
CA THR A 89 2.69 2.18 -7.64
C THR A 89 2.11 2.11 -6.22
N ARG A 90 2.61 1.17 -5.40
CA ARG A 90 2.16 1.01 -4.02
C ARG A 90 2.64 2.16 -3.13
N ALA A 91 3.89 2.60 -3.25
CA ALA A 91 4.42 3.76 -2.56
C ALA A 91 3.56 5.01 -2.84
N ASN A 92 3.32 5.32 -4.12
CA ASN A 92 2.53 6.48 -4.54
C ASN A 92 1.10 6.43 -3.99
N ARG A 93 0.47 5.24 -3.96
CA ARG A 93 -0.85 5.08 -3.35
C ARG A 93 -0.85 5.44 -1.86
N TYR A 94 0.17 5.03 -1.12
CA TYR A 94 0.28 5.37 0.30
C TYR A 94 0.61 6.84 0.53
N GLU A 95 1.41 7.46 -0.33
CA GLU A 95 1.67 8.91 -0.29
C GLU A 95 0.40 9.71 -0.49
N ASN A 96 -0.37 9.42 -1.54
CA ASN A 96 -1.65 10.10 -1.80
C ASN A 96 -2.62 9.93 -0.62
N ASN A 97 -2.69 8.73 -0.06
CA ASN A 97 -3.49 8.47 1.14
C ASN A 97 -2.99 9.26 2.36
N ALA A 98 -1.67 9.34 2.57
CA ALA A 98 -1.08 10.10 3.67
C ALA A 98 -1.36 11.59 3.53
N GLN A 99 -1.21 12.16 2.33
CA GLN A 99 -1.56 13.56 2.05
C GLN A 99 -3.03 13.86 2.34
N MET A 100 -3.95 13.01 1.89
CA MET A 100 -5.37 13.16 2.20
C MET A 100 -5.66 13.06 3.70
N THR A 101 -4.98 12.14 4.40
CA THR A 101 -5.09 11.98 5.86
C THR A 101 -4.62 13.22 6.59
N ASN A 102 -3.45 13.75 6.21
CA ASN A 102 -2.86 14.94 6.78
C ASN A 102 -3.77 16.15 6.57
N LYS A 103 -4.40 16.29 5.39
CA LYS A 103 -5.38 17.35 5.12
C LYS A 103 -6.61 17.23 6.01
N VAL A 104 -7.18 16.02 6.15
CA VAL A 104 -8.37 15.79 6.99
C VAL A 104 -8.08 16.13 8.45
N TYR A 105 -6.98 15.62 9.00
CA TYR A 105 -6.64 15.89 10.40
C TYR A 105 -6.14 17.31 10.62
N GLY A 106 -5.46 17.94 9.66
CA GLY A 106 -5.11 19.36 9.71
C GLY A 106 -6.35 20.24 9.82
N ASN A 107 -7.35 20.01 8.96
CA ASN A 107 -8.64 20.72 9.03
C ASN A 107 -9.35 20.50 10.37
N MET A 108 -9.28 19.28 10.92
CA MET A 108 -9.85 18.97 12.23
C MET A 108 -9.15 19.74 13.36
N LYS A 109 -7.81 19.82 13.35
CA LYS A 109 -7.04 20.62 14.32
C LYS A 109 -7.47 22.08 14.27
N THR A 110 -7.44 22.71 13.09
CA THR A 110 -7.85 24.11 12.90
C THR A 110 -9.28 24.40 13.39
N ARG A 111 -10.22 23.49 13.16
CA ARG A 111 -11.61 23.64 13.64
C ARG A 111 -11.70 23.58 15.16
N LEU A 112 -10.96 22.66 15.79
CA LEU A 112 -10.92 22.53 17.24
C LEU A 112 -10.24 23.74 17.89
N ASP A 113 -9.12 24.20 17.34
CA ASP A 113 -8.43 25.41 17.83
C ASP A 113 -9.34 26.65 17.79
N ARG A 114 -10.05 26.82 16.67
CA ARG A 114 -11.04 27.90 16.52
C ARG A 114 -12.17 27.78 17.54
N LEU A 115 -12.71 26.57 17.73
CA LEU A 115 -13.79 26.33 18.68
C LEU A 115 -13.34 26.61 20.12
N THR A 116 -12.17 26.11 20.53
CA THR A 116 -11.59 26.38 21.85
C THR A 116 -11.41 27.89 22.07
N SER A 117 -10.92 28.62 21.05
CA SER A 117 -10.78 30.08 21.13
C SER A 117 -12.14 30.77 21.34
N GLN A 118 -13.17 30.34 20.63
CA GLN A 118 -14.53 30.87 20.79
C GLN A 118 -15.11 30.59 22.18
N LEU A 119 -14.89 29.38 22.71
CA LEU A 119 -15.34 28.99 24.04
C LEU A 119 -14.64 29.81 25.13
N LYS A 120 -13.34 30.04 25.00
CA LYS A 120 -12.58 30.93 25.91
C LYS A 120 -13.11 32.36 25.89
N SER A 121 -13.37 32.91 24.71
CA SER A 121 -13.95 34.25 24.58
C SER A 121 -15.37 34.35 25.16
N ALA A 122 -16.09 33.23 25.23
CA ALA A 122 -17.39 33.14 25.89
C ALA A 122 -17.29 32.91 27.42
N GLY A 123 -16.09 32.88 27.99
CA GLY A 123 -15.89 32.69 29.43
C GLY A 123 -15.93 31.24 29.91
N ALA A 124 -16.05 30.25 29.01
CA ALA A 124 -16.05 28.84 29.39
C ALA A 124 -14.67 28.35 29.86
N ASP A 125 -14.64 27.52 30.90
CA ASP A 125 -13.44 26.77 31.27
C ASP A 125 -13.16 25.67 30.24
N THR A 126 -12.03 25.80 29.55
CA THR A 126 -11.60 24.88 28.48
C THR A 126 -10.40 24.02 28.91
N THR A 127 -9.98 24.08 30.17
CA THR A 127 -8.72 23.47 30.66
C THR A 127 -8.63 21.98 30.32
N GLN A 128 -9.71 21.21 30.56
CA GLN A 128 -9.73 19.78 30.27
C GLN A 128 -9.71 19.50 28.76
N LEU A 129 -10.50 20.25 27.98
CA LEU A 129 -10.53 20.13 26.52
C LEU A 129 -9.14 20.37 25.91
N GLU A 130 -8.41 21.39 26.37
CA GLU A 130 -7.06 21.68 25.86
C GLU A 130 -6.07 20.55 26.15
N LYS A 131 -6.14 19.97 27.35
CA LYS A 131 -5.32 18.81 27.73
C LYS A 131 -5.61 17.60 26.83
N ASP A 132 -6.88 17.34 26.53
CA ASP A 132 -7.26 16.24 25.65
C ASP A 132 -6.93 16.53 24.18
N LEU A 133 -6.96 17.80 23.75
CA LEU A 133 -6.47 18.21 22.42
C LEU A 133 -4.98 17.93 22.24
N VAL A 134 -4.14 18.19 23.26
CA VAL A 134 -2.71 17.81 23.22
C VAL A 134 -2.55 16.32 22.97
N THR A 135 -3.34 15.49 23.67
CA THR A 135 -3.32 14.02 23.49
C THR A 135 -3.78 13.61 22.09
N LEU A 136 -4.85 14.21 21.58
CA LEU A 136 -5.34 13.98 20.23
C LEU A 136 -4.26 14.35 19.19
N TYR A 137 -3.58 15.48 19.36
CA TYR A 137 -2.56 15.96 18.43
C TYR A 137 -1.32 15.08 18.42
N ALA A 138 -0.92 14.55 19.58
CA ALA A 138 0.14 13.56 19.67
C ALA A 138 -0.22 12.27 18.93
N LYS A 139 -1.46 11.78 19.04
CA LYS A 139 -1.94 10.60 18.28
C LYS A 139 -1.91 10.84 16.77
N ILE A 140 -2.33 12.02 16.31
CA ILE A 140 -2.29 12.42 14.89
C ILE A 140 -0.84 12.47 14.40
N GLU A 141 0.07 13.05 15.17
CA GLU A 141 1.46 13.16 14.72
C GLU A 141 2.18 11.82 14.71
N LYS A 142 1.89 10.95 15.68
CA LYS A 142 2.36 9.56 15.64
C LYS A 142 1.90 8.86 14.36
N LEU A 143 0.62 8.98 13.99
CA LEU A 143 0.10 8.41 12.75
C LEU A 143 0.85 8.93 11.51
N LYS A 144 1.12 10.24 11.45
CA LYS A 144 1.85 10.86 10.33
C LYS A 144 3.28 10.34 10.24
N THR A 145 3.99 10.23 11.37
CA THR A 145 5.35 9.67 11.44
C THR A 145 5.35 8.20 11.02
N ASP A 146 4.41 7.39 11.53
CA ASP A 146 4.30 5.97 11.18
C ASP A 146 4.03 5.78 9.66
N GLN A 147 3.20 6.64 9.06
CA GLN A 147 2.95 6.64 7.61
C GLN A 147 4.20 7.04 6.80
N ALA A 148 4.91 8.08 7.21
CA ALA A 148 6.11 8.55 6.53
C ALA A 148 7.24 7.50 6.57
N ALA A 149 7.47 6.89 7.75
CA ALA A 149 8.43 5.82 7.92
C ALA A 149 8.11 4.63 7.00
N TYR A 150 6.82 4.27 6.91
CA TYR A 150 6.39 3.19 6.02
C TYR A 150 6.62 3.45 4.54
N ILE A 151 6.28 4.66 4.08
CA ILE A 151 6.51 5.07 2.70
C ILE A 151 8.01 5.01 2.39
N ALA A 152 8.86 5.48 3.31
CA ALA A 152 10.30 5.39 3.17
C ALA A 152 10.78 3.93 3.07
N THR A 153 10.32 3.03 3.94
CA THR A 153 10.67 1.60 3.88
C THR A 153 10.28 0.96 2.54
N ILE A 154 9.10 1.28 1.99
CA ILE A 154 8.71 0.78 0.66
C ILE A 154 9.64 1.31 -0.43
N LYS A 155 9.94 2.61 -0.43
CA LYS A 155 10.83 3.21 -1.43
C LYS A 155 12.25 2.63 -1.35
N GLU A 156 12.78 2.46 -0.15
CA GLU A 156 14.08 1.81 0.03
C GLU A 156 14.07 0.36 -0.45
N SER A 157 12.98 -0.37 -0.24
CA SER A 157 12.86 -1.75 -0.73
C SER A 157 12.88 -1.84 -2.26
N GLN A 158 12.53 -0.76 -2.97
CA GLN A 158 12.62 -0.70 -4.43
C GLN A 158 14.06 -0.85 -4.91
N VAL A 159 15.03 -0.24 -4.22
CA VAL A 159 16.46 -0.30 -4.58
C VAL A 159 17.01 -1.73 -4.43
N SER A 160 16.49 -2.49 -3.46
CA SER A 160 16.90 -3.87 -3.21
C SER A 160 16.15 -4.91 -4.05
N ALA A 161 15.10 -4.52 -4.80
CA ALA A 161 14.19 -5.47 -5.47
C ALA A 161 14.85 -6.29 -6.57
N CYS A 162 15.92 -5.77 -7.18
CA CYS A 162 16.59 -6.36 -8.34
C CYS A 162 18.06 -6.68 -8.11
N GLY A 163 18.55 -6.45 -6.88
CA GLY A 163 19.93 -6.73 -6.50
C GLY A 163 20.16 -8.20 -6.13
N LYS A 164 21.43 -8.54 -5.84
CA LYS A 164 21.83 -9.88 -5.37
C LYS A 164 21.33 -10.21 -3.96
N THR A 165 20.72 -9.26 -3.26
CA THR A 165 20.26 -9.40 -1.87
C THR A 165 18.75 -9.70 -1.78
N GLU A 166 18.29 -10.79 -2.41
CA GLU A 166 16.88 -11.24 -2.31
C GLU A 166 16.39 -11.36 -0.85
N GLY A 167 17.28 -11.66 0.10
CA GLY A 167 16.96 -11.77 1.52
C GLY A 167 16.50 -10.44 2.14
N GLU A 168 17.21 -9.34 1.86
CA GLU A 168 16.90 -8.01 2.42
C GLU A 168 15.57 -7.49 1.89
N PHE A 169 15.28 -7.70 0.60
CA PHE A 169 14.02 -7.34 -0.01
C PHE A 169 12.83 -8.04 0.66
N LYS A 170 12.94 -9.36 0.89
CA LYS A 170 11.88 -10.14 1.55
C LYS A 170 11.63 -9.66 2.98
N THR A 171 12.69 -9.37 3.73
CA THR A 171 12.56 -8.85 5.10
C THR A 171 11.87 -7.48 5.12
N LYS A 172 12.36 -6.51 4.33
CA LYS A 172 11.77 -5.16 4.24
C LYS A 172 10.31 -5.18 3.79
N ILE A 173 9.96 -6.01 2.79
CA ILE A 173 8.57 -6.15 2.34
C ILE A 173 7.68 -6.80 3.40
N THR A 174 8.20 -7.76 4.18
CA THR A 174 7.44 -8.42 5.23
C THR A 174 7.12 -7.47 6.39
N GLU A 175 8.08 -6.64 6.77
CA GLU A 175 7.87 -5.55 7.73
C GLU A 175 6.87 -4.52 7.20
N ALA A 176 7.03 -4.11 5.94
CA ALA A 176 6.11 -3.23 5.24
C ALA A 176 4.65 -3.77 5.19
N ARG A 177 4.44 -5.09 5.24
CA ARG A 177 3.07 -5.65 5.28
C ARG A 177 2.33 -5.41 6.60
N LYS A 178 3.05 -5.10 7.69
CA LYS A 178 2.44 -4.87 9.01
C LYS A 178 1.88 -3.46 9.16
N VAL A 179 2.47 -2.47 8.49
CA VAL A 179 2.13 -1.05 8.69
C VAL A 179 0.70 -0.67 8.30
N PRO A 180 0.08 -1.22 7.25
CA PRO A 180 -1.31 -0.91 6.93
C PRO A 180 -2.28 -1.19 8.10
N GLU A 181 -2.04 -2.25 8.87
CA GLU A 181 -2.86 -2.55 10.05
C GLU A 181 -2.57 -1.55 11.19
N LEU A 182 -1.31 -1.16 11.40
CA LEU A 182 -0.96 -0.13 12.38
C LEU A 182 -1.62 1.22 12.06
N VAL A 183 -1.61 1.63 10.79
CA VAL A 183 -2.27 2.85 10.30
C VAL A 183 -3.78 2.79 10.53
N LYS A 184 -4.40 1.63 10.27
CA LYS A 184 -5.82 1.41 10.50
C LYS A 184 -6.17 1.51 11.99
N THR A 185 -5.40 0.87 12.85
CA THR A 185 -5.57 0.93 14.32
C THR A 185 -5.41 2.36 14.82
N ALA A 186 -4.34 3.06 14.43
CA ALA A 186 -4.11 4.45 14.85
C ALA A 186 -5.24 5.40 14.41
N ARG A 187 -5.79 5.23 13.20
CA ARG A 187 -6.98 5.98 12.75
C ARG A 187 -8.22 5.67 13.59
N ALA A 188 -8.43 4.40 13.94
CA ALA A 188 -9.53 4.00 14.81
C ALA A 188 -9.38 4.60 16.20
N ASP A 189 -8.17 4.59 16.77
CA ASP A 189 -7.87 5.18 18.07
C ASP A 189 -8.12 6.69 18.09
N ILE A 190 -7.70 7.41 17.04
CA ILE A 190 -7.98 8.85 16.90
C ILE A 190 -9.49 9.09 16.84
N LYS A 191 -10.21 8.31 16.02
CA LYS A 191 -11.67 8.44 15.89
C LYS A 191 -12.36 8.16 17.22
N ASN A 192 -12.00 7.09 17.91
CA ASN A 192 -12.59 6.70 19.18
C ASN A 192 -12.32 7.78 20.25
N PHE A 193 -11.07 8.22 20.40
CA PHE A 193 -10.70 9.27 21.34
C PHE A 193 -11.49 10.57 21.10
N PHE A 194 -11.65 10.97 19.83
CA PHE A 194 -12.48 12.12 19.49
C PHE A 194 -13.95 11.91 19.89
N GLN A 195 -14.50 10.73 19.64
CA GLN A 195 -15.91 10.44 19.91
C GLN A 195 -16.25 10.29 21.39
N THR A 196 -15.33 9.75 22.19
CA THR A 196 -15.58 9.44 23.60
C THR A 196 -15.10 10.55 24.53
N THR A 197 -13.98 11.19 24.22
CA THR A 197 -13.34 12.17 25.11
C THR A 197 -13.69 13.58 24.67
N ILE A 198 -13.22 14.00 23.50
CA ILE A 198 -13.41 15.39 23.01
C ILE A 198 -14.89 15.77 22.92
N LYS A 199 -15.76 14.86 22.45
CA LYS A 199 -17.20 15.14 22.42
C LYS A 199 -17.81 15.28 23.81
N ALA A 200 -17.37 14.48 24.78
CA ALA A 200 -17.87 14.57 26.15
C ALA A 200 -17.46 15.91 26.79
N ASP A 201 -16.21 16.34 26.58
CA ASP A 201 -15.73 17.65 27.06
C ASP A 201 -16.55 18.79 26.46
N LEU A 202 -16.80 18.76 25.14
CA LEU A 202 -17.63 19.76 24.46
C LEU A 202 -19.08 19.75 24.94
N GLN A 203 -19.64 18.58 25.28
CA GLN A 203 -20.99 18.49 25.85
C GLN A 203 -21.04 19.07 27.27
N ALA A 204 -20.03 18.81 28.09
CA ALA A 204 -19.92 19.36 29.43
C ALA A 204 -19.84 20.89 29.39
N ILE A 205 -18.97 21.45 28.54
CA ILE A 205 -18.85 22.91 28.35
C ILE A 205 -20.15 23.53 27.84
N ARG A 206 -20.86 22.84 26.93
CA ARG A 206 -22.14 23.34 26.43
C ARG A 206 -23.19 23.42 27.55
N ALA A 207 -23.21 22.44 28.46
CA ALA A 207 -24.15 22.41 29.56
C ALA A 207 -23.92 23.60 30.52
N THR A 208 -22.66 23.90 30.87
CA THR A 208 -22.34 25.02 31.76
C THR A 208 -22.76 26.37 31.18
N LEU A 209 -22.51 26.60 29.88
CA LEU A 209 -22.90 27.85 29.22
C LEU A 209 -24.42 28.05 29.14
N THR A 210 -25.20 26.98 29.00
CA THR A 210 -26.67 27.07 28.92
C THR A 210 -27.28 27.38 30.29
N GLU A 211 -26.68 26.89 31.37
CA GLU A 211 -27.13 27.21 32.73
C GLU A 211 -26.92 28.70 33.06
N GLU A 212 -25.77 29.26 32.67
CA GLU A 212 -25.45 30.68 32.86
C GLU A 212 -26.42 31.60 32.10
N GLU A 213 -26.71 31.30 30.83
CA GLU A 213 -27.67 32.08 30.03
C GLU A 213 -29.09 32.03 30.63
N SER A 214 -29.50 30.86 31.15
CA SER A 214 -30.81 30.71 31.79
C SER A 214 -30.93 31.42 33.14
N ALA A 215 -29.81 31.65 33.84
CA ALA A 215 -29.77 32.39 35.10
C ALA A 215 -29.85 33.91 34.86
N GLU A 216 -29.20 34.42 33.81
CA GLU A 216 -29.20 35.84 33.48
C GLU A 216 -30.58 36.34 32.97
N VAL A 217 -31.29 35.52 32.21
CA VAL A 217 -32.64 35.85 31.71
C VAL A 217 -33.69 35.91 32.84
N LYS A 218 -33.54 35.13 33.93
CA LYS A 218 -34.44 35.21 35.08
C LYS A 218 -34.20 36.43 35.97
N SER A 219 -32.98 36.97 35.97
CA SER A 219 -32.63 38.19 36.72
C SER A 219 -33.11 39.47 36.03
N SER A 220 -33.27 39.44 34.70
CA SER A 220 -33.57 40.63 33.90
C SER A 220 -35.03 40.80 33.49
N MET A 221 -35.97 39.93 33.88
CA MET A 221 -37.40 40.14 33.57
C MET A 221 -37.94 41.41 34.26
N PRO A 222 -38.27 42.48 33.50
CA PRO A 222 -38.95 43.64 34.06
C PRO A 222 -40.37 43.23 34.46
N LYS A 223 -40.80 43.73 35.62
CA LYS A 223 -42.18 43.61 36.13
C LYS A 223 -43.18 43.95 34.99
N PRO A 224 -44.20 43.12 34.73
CA PRO A 224 -45.09 43.30 33.59
C PRO A 224 -45.92 44.58 33.75
N GLU A 225 -45.53 45.62 33.01
CA GLU A 225 -46.34 46.83 32.83
C GLU A 225 -47.39 46.54 31.75
N LYS A 226 -48.65 46.43 32.19
CA LYS A 226 -49.82 46.18 31.34
C LYS A 226 -49.98 47.34 30.36
N ASN A 227 -49.68 47.14 29.07
CA ASN A 227 -50.16 48.05 28.03
C ASN A 227 -50.62 47.34 26.75
N LYS A 228 -51.95 47.38 26.58
CA LYS A 228 -52.73 47.74 25.38
C LYS A 228 -52.24 47.28 23.99
N LYS A 229 -52.88 46.20 23.52
CA LYS A 229 -53.61 46.05 22.23
C LYS A 229 -53.25 47.06 21.11
N GLY A 230 -52.59 46.59 20.06
CA GLY A 230 -52.57 47.30 18.77
C GLY A 230 -51.56 46.76 17.76
N GLU A 231 -52.08 46.25 16.64
CA GLU A 231 -51.47 46.13 15.31
C GLU A 231 -50.32 45.17 15.03
N ALA A 232 -50.58 44.31 14.03
CA ALA A 232 -49.63 43.40 13.40
C ALA A 232 -48.94 44.10 12.21
N PRO A 233 -47.62 43.90 12.02
CA PRO A 233 -46.99 44.14 10.74
C PRO A 233 -46.64 42.82 10.06
N THR A 234 -47.21 42.63 8.87
CA THR A 234 -46.79 41.70 7.82
C THR A 234 -45.44 42.15 7.26
N THR A 235 -44.40 41.33 7.40
CA THR A 235 -43.12 41.54 6.69
C THR A 235 -42.85 40.39 5.71
N THR A 236 -42.95 40.74 4.44
CA THR A 236 -42.57 39.98 3.25
C THR A 236 -41.06 39.73 3.24
N THR A 237 -40.65 38.45 3.33
CA THR A 237 -39.26 38.02 3.21
C THR A 237 -38.91 37.82 1.73
N THR A 238 -38.25 38.81 1.14
CA THR A 238 -37.60 38.70 -0.17
C THR A 238 -36.35 37.81 -0.03
N MET A 239 -36.31 36.68 -0.75
CA MET A 239 -35.13 35.82 -0.80
C MET A 239 -34.02 36.50 -1.63
N PRO A 240 -32.78 36.58 -1.13
CA PRO A 240 -31.65 37.07 -1.92
C PRO A 240 -31.23 36.02 -2.97
N GLU A 241 -31.13 36.51 -4.20
CA GLU A 241 -30.65 35.81 -5.39
C GLU A 241 -29.20 35.33 -5.23
N LEU A 242 -28.96 34.06 -5.57
CA LEU A 242 -27.66 33.41 -5.47
C LEU A 242 -26.70 33.93 -6.55
N PRO A 243 -25.48 34.42 -6.22
CA PRO A 243 -24.52 34.82 -7.24
C PRO A 243 -23.96 33.59 -7.97
N ALA A 244 -23.96 33.67 -9.30
CA ALA A 244 -23.43 32.65 -10.21
C ALA A 244 -21.92 32.39 -9.97
N ALA A 245 -21.55 31.11 -9.98
CA ALA A 245 -20.17 30.67 -9.80
C ALA A 245 -19.27 31.10 -10.97
N PRO A 246 -18.05 31.61 -10.71
CA PRO A 246 -17.10 31.97 -11.77
C PRO A 246 -16.56 30.74 -12.49
N ALA A 247 -16.45 30.85 -13.82
CA ALA A 247 -15.94 29.81 -14.71
C ALA A 247 -14.47 29.43 -14.39
N PRO A 248 -14.08 28.16 -14.56
CA PRO A 248 -12.70 27.72 -14.33
C PRO A 248 -11.75 28.29 -15.40
N ALA A 249 -10.62 28.84 -14.94
CA ALA A 249 -9.58 29.37 -15.80
C ALA A 249 -8.92 28.26 -16.67
N PRO A 250 -8.50 28.58 -17.91
CA PRO A 250 -7.87 27.62 -18.80
C PRO A 250 -6.48 27.22 -18.29
N VAL A 251 -6.28 25.91 -18.12
CA VAL A 251 -4.99 25.30 -17.78
C VAL A 251 -4.06 25.44 -18.98
N THR A 252 -3.04 26.28 -18.86
CA THR A 252 -1.96 26.39 -19.86
C THR A 252 -1.00 25.23 -19.64
N ALA A 253 -0.89 24.33 -20.62
CA ALA A 253 0.15 23.30 -20.65
C ALA A 253 1.49 23.95 -21.05
N GLN A 254 2.52 23.74 -20.23
CA GLN A 254 3.93 23.96 -20.58
C GLN A 254 4.59 22.60 -20.80
#